data_AF-A0A7H8QUG2-F1
#
_entry.id   AF-A0A7H8QUG2-F1
#
_cell.length_a   1.000
_cell.length_b   1.000
_cell.length_c   1.000
_cell.angle_alpha   90.00
_cell.angle_beta   90.00
_cell.angle_gamma   90.00
#
_symmetry.space_group_name_H-M   'P 1'
#
loop_
_entity.id
_entity.type
_entity.pdbx_description
1 polymer ?
#
loop_
_entity_poly.entity_id
_entity_poly.type
_entity_poly.pdbx_seq_one_letter_code
_entity_poly.pdbx_strand_id
1 'polypeptide(L)'
;MSTDTASPFEVTAEAAAQLKHNETFQNVRKRMKRKDNATDLCSFCPFHTDECSEQALATFRFHRDIIYALLLPLFEVHDRATQTATRVLGRRKGVEPERAFRGEARDAFTWLHCILTEEQDFCLAEGCPACIVSHVLSSEPTIRLVTVACLLCDLLPEAELCEVQTMNLPNFVFWLETMEKAVCDDPLWGDLFWPAIEHRAKCLSLQIKHLIIQCVEFRTGADLQKPSIKPSCAVTMRPDKRAYCMHVQNIPVQPSALARRQLHMVLEEQELASTVLVSYWGSMCRADRRRKMISSIDRAYETPTT
;
A
#
# COMPACT_ATOMS: atom_id res chain seq x y z
N MET A 1 -4.15 0.35 -24.99
CA MET A 1 -5.32 1.17 -24.64
C MET A 1 -6.50 0.23 -24.59
N SER A 2 -7.13 0.06 -23.41
CA SER A 2 -8.33 -0.79 -23.28
C SER A 2 -9.47 -0.22 -24.12
N THR A 3 -10.26 -1.10 -24.74
CA THR A 3 -11.41 -0.76 -25.58
C THR A 3 -12.75 -1.02 -24.88
N ASP A 4 -12.72 -1.35 -23.58
CA ASP A 4 -13.92 -1.71 -22.85
C ASP A 4 -14.74 -0.48 -22.46
N THR A 5 -16.05 -0.52 -22.75
CA THR A 5 -16.98 0.56 -22.42
C THR A 5 -17.72 0.34 -21.10
N ALA A 6 -17.47 -0.79 -20.44
CA ALA A 6 -18.00 -1.16 -19.14
C ALA A 6 -16.89 -1.65 -18.22
N SER A 7 -17.06 -1.44 -16.92
CA SER A 7 -16.14 -1.97 -15.92
C SER A 7 -16.30 -3.50 -15.80
N PRO A 8 -15.19 -4.26 -15.69
CA PRO A 8 -15.26 -5.71 -15.45
C PRO A 8 -15.70 -6.06 -14.02
N PHE A 9 -15.62 -5.09 -13.10
CA PHE A 9 -16.00 -5.27 -11.70
C PHE A 9 -17.46 -4.94 -11.45
N GLU A 10 -18.12 -5.79 -10.66
CA GLU A 10 -19.47 -5.57 -10.13
C GLU A 10 -19.40 -5.30 -8.62
N VAL A 11 -19.97 -4.18 -8.18
CA VAL A 11 -20.08 -3.81 -6.77
C VAL A 11 -21.54 -3.83 -6.36
N THR A 12 -21.87 -4.58 -5.31
CA THR A 12 -23.25 -4.65 -4.80
C THR A 12 -23.72 -3.29 -4.28
N ALA A 13 -25.03 -3.04 -4.34
CA ALA A 13 -25.60 -1.78 -3.83
C ALA A 13 -25.32 -1.59 -2.34
N GLU A 14 -25.25 -2.68 -1.58
CA GLU A 14 -24.93 -2.70 -0.16
C GLU A 14 -23.48 -2.26 0.10
N ALA A 15 -22.51 -2.86 -0.62
CA ALA A 15 -21.11 -2.47 -0.53
C ALA A 15 -20.90 -1.01 -0.95
N ALA A 16 -21.54 -0.58 -2.05
CA ALA A 16 -21.50 0.81 -2.49
C ALA A 16 -22.07 1.78 -1.44
N ALA A 17 -23.16 1.39 -0.76
CA ALA A 17 -23.74 2.17 0.32
C ALA A 17 -22.81 2.25 1.53
N GLN A 18 -22.16 1.15 1.93
CA GLN A 18 -21.17 1.13 3.02
C GLN A 18 -20.01 2.08 2.72
N LEU A 19 -19.44 2.00 1.52
CA LEU A 19 -18.38 2.91 1.07
C LEU A 19 -18.83 4.38 1.05
N LYS A 20 -20.08 4.66 0.68
CA LYS A 20 -20.63 6.02 0.65
C LYS A 20 -20.65 6.67 2.04
N HIS A 21 -20.89 5.90 3.10
CA HIS A 21 -20.95 6.40 4.48
C HIS A 21 -19.59 6.35 5.20
N ASN A 22 -18.56 5.76 4.59
CA ASN A 22 -17.23 5.66 5.18
C ASN A 22 -16.41 6.94 4.97
N GLU A 23 -16.10 7.66 6.05
CA GLU A 23 -15.38 8.95 5.98
C GLU A 23 -13.97 8.85 5.36
N THR A 24 -13.24 7.78 5.68
CA THR A 24 -11.88 7.54 5.15
C THR A 24 -11.92 7.41 3.63
N PHE A 25 -12.85 6.60 3.13
CA PHE A 25 -13.03 6.42 1.69
C PHE A 25 -13.54 7.70 1.02
N GLN A 26 -14.44 8.46 1.66
CA GLN A 26 -14.83 9.78 1.16
C GLN A 26 -13.63 10.74 1.04
N ASN A 27 -12.66 10.68 1.95
CA ASN A 27 -11.45 11.49 1.86
C ASN A 27 -10.56 11.05 0.69
N VAL A 28 -10.43 9.75 0.43
CA VAL A 28 -9.75 9.23 -0.77
C VAL A 28 -10.42 9.76 -2.04
N ARG A 29 -11.75 9.67 -2.14
CA ARG A 29 -12.50 10.17 -3.30
C ARG A 29 -12.35 11.68 -3.50
N LYS A 30 -12.42 12.48 -2.43
CA LYS A 30 -12.19 13.94 -2.50
C LYS A 30 -10.79 14.24 -3.03
N ARG A 31 -9.78 13.49 -2.58
CA ARG A 31 -8.39 13.64 -3.04
C ARG A 31 -8.26 13.27 -4.52
N MET A 32 -8.79 12.13 -4.94
CA MET A 32 -8.77 11.73 -6.35
C MET A 32 -9.47 12.75 -7.24
N LYS A 33 -10.60 13.30 -6.80
CA LYS A 33 -11.28 14.41 -7.50
C LYS A 33 -10.42 15.68 -7.59
N ARG A 34 -9.64 16.00 -6.56
CA ARG A 34 -8.66 17.11 -6.63
C ARG A 34 -7.54 16.80 -7.63
N LYS A 35 -7.06 15.56 -7.68
CA LYS A 35 -6.05 15.10 -8.64
C LYS A 35 -6.59 15.22 -10.08
N ASP A 36 -7.81 14.75 -10.33
CA ASP A 36 -8.52 14.89 -11.61
C ASP A 36 -8.62 16.35 -12.05
N ASN A 37 -8.91 17.27 -11.13
CA ASN A 37 -9.06 18.70 -11.43
C ASN A 37 -7.72 19.46 -11.56
N ALA A 38 -6.66 18.96 -10.92
CA ALA A 38 -5.37 19.65 -10.84
C ALA A 38 -4.41 19.24 -11.97
N THR A 39 -4.61 18.05 -12.53
CA THR A 39 -3.78 17.48 -13.59
C THR A 39 -4.65 16.77 -14.61
N ASP A 40 -4.51 17.14 -15.88
CA ASP A 40 -5.13 16.40 -17.00
C ASP A 40 -4.63 14.94 -17.09
N LEU A 41 -3.59 14.58 -16.33
CA LEU A 41 -3.06 13.22 -16.23
C LEU A 41 -4.07 12.20 -15.71
N CYS A 42 -5.11 12.60 -14.97
CA CYS A 42 -6.13 11.68 -14.43
C CYS A 42 -7.49 11.80 -15.14
N SER A 43 -7.54 12.51 -16.29
CA SER A 43 -8.76 12.62 -17.11
C SER A 43 -9.00 11.34 -17.90
N PHE A 44 -10.24 11.14 -18.36
CA PHE A 44 -10.53 10.09 -19.33
C PHE A 44 -9.74 10.34 -20.62
N CYS A 45 -9.28 9.27 -21.27
CA CYS A 45 -8.68 9.37 -22.59
C CYS A 45 -9.77 9.62 -23.65
N PRO A 46 -9.42 10.04 -24.89
CA PRO A 46 -10.40 10.36 -25.92
C PRO A 46 -11.40 9.23 -26.17
N PHE A 47 -10.91 7.99 -26.31
CA PHE A 47 -11.76 6.82 -26.50
C PHE A 47 -12.84 6.68 -25.43
N HIS A 48 -12.47 6.68 -24.14
CA HIS A 48 -13.47 6.51 -23.09
C HIS A 48 -14.35 7.77 -22.93
N THR A 49 -13.86 8.95 -23.29
CA THR A 49 -14.65 10.18 -23.27
C THR A 49 -15.77 10.13 -24.32
N ASP A 50 -15.48 9.58 -25.50
CA ASP A 50 -16.40 9.55 -26.63
C ASP A 50 -17.35 8.33 -26.59
N GLU A 51 -16.84 7.17 -26.16
CA GLU A 51 -17.55 5.88 -26.27
C GLU A 51 -18.31 5.48 -24.99
N CYS A 52 -17.94 6.02 -23.82
CA CYS A 52 -18.59 5.64 -22.56
C CYS A 52 -19.73 6.59 -22.19
N SER A 53 -20.85 6.03 -21.72
CA SER A 53 -21.92 6.81 -21.09
C SER A 53 -21.44 7.50 -19.80
N GLU A 54 -22.09 8.61 -19.42
CA GLU A 54 -21.78 9.31 -18.15
C GLU A 54 -21.85 8.38 -16.94
N GLN A 55 -22.80 7.43 -16.94
CA GLN A 55 -22.94 6.43 -15.89
C GLN A 55 -21.72 5.48 -15.86
N ALA A 56 -21.26 5.00 -17.02
CA ALA A 56 -20.07 4.17 -17.10
C ALA A 56 -18.81 4.92 -16.63
N LEU A 57 -18.65 6.19 -17.03
CA LEU A 57 -17.57 7.06 -16.55
C LEU A 57 -17.61 7.23 -15.02
N ALA A 58 -18.79 7.41 -14.43
CA ALA A 58 -18.94 7.49 -12.98
C ALA A 58 -18.55 6.18 -12.29
N THR A 59 -18.93 5.03 -12.85
CA THR A 59 -18.55 3.70 -12.37
C THR A 59 -17.04 3.48 -12.43
N PHE A 60 -16.39 3.82 -13.54
CA PHE A 60 -14.92 3.69 -13.66
C PHE A 60 -14.17 4.55 -12.64
N ARG A 61 -14.61 5.79 -12.40
CA ARG A 61 -14.02 6.62 -11.33
C ARG A 61 -14.20 5.96 -9.97
N PHE A 62 -15.38 5.42 -9.69
CA PHE A 62 -15.68 4.77 -8.42
C PHE A 62 -14.79 3.54 -8.20
N HIS A 63 -14.64 2.67 -9.19
CA HIS A 63 -13.78 1.48 -9.09
C HIS A 63 -12.30 1.83 -9.01
N ARG A 64 -11.81 2.82 -9.78
CA ARG A 64 -10.45 3.35 -9.62
C ARG A 64 -10.20 3.82 -8.19
N ASP A 65 -11.14 4.58 -7.61
CA ASP A 65 -11.00 5.09 -6.24
C ASP A 65 -10.94 3.93 -5.21
N ILE A 66 -11.69 2.84 -5.43
CA ILE A 66 -11.61 1.62 -4.60
C ILE A 66 -10.25 0.95 -4.73
N ILE A 67 -9.79 0.70 -5.97
CA ILE A 67 -8.48 0.07 -6.23
C ILE A 67 -7.37 0.88 -5.58
N TYR A 68 -7.37 2.21 -5.76
CA TYR A 68 -6.36 3.07 -5.13
C TYR A 68 -6.43 3.00 -3.59
N ALA A 69 -7.63 3.01 -3.00
CA ALA A 69 -7.80 2.86 -1.55
C ALA A 69 -7.25 1.51 -1.03
N LEU A 70 -7.45 0.44 -1.79
CA LEU A 70 -6.89 -0.89 -1.49
C LEU A 70 -5.37 -0.91 -1.53
N LEU A 71 -4.74 -0.17 -2.46
CA LEU A 71 -3.28 -0.17 -2.60
C LEU A 71 -2.54 0.70 -1.56
N LEU A 72 -3.21 1.68 -0.94
CA LEU A 72 -2.59 2.59 0.05
C LEU A 72 -1.83 1.87 1.19
N PRO A 73 -2.37 0.82 1.84
CA PRO A 73 -1.64 0.06 2.85
C PRO A 73 -0.34 -0.56 2.32
N LEU A 74 -0.32 -1.01 1.07
CA LEU A 74 0.87 -1.61 0.45
C LEU A 74 1.97 -0.57 0.21
N PHE A 75 1.61 0.65 -0.21
CA PHE A 75 2.57 1.74 -0.38
C PHE A 75 3.25 2.10 0.94
N GLU A 76 2.47 2.15 2.02
CA GLU A 76 3.02 2.50 3.32
C GLU A 76 3.88 1.35 3.89
N VAL A 77 3.51 0.09 3.67
CA VAL A 77 4.37 -1.06 4.02
C VAL A 77 5.71 -0.97 3.26
N HIS A 78 5.67 -0.69 1.96
CA HIS A 78 6.86 -0.53 1.13
C HIS A 78 7.73 0.65 1.56
N ASP A 79 7.15 1.83 1.80
CA ASP A 79 7.89 3.02 2.25
C ASP A 79 8.59 2.74 3.58
N ARG A 80 7.89 2.10 4.54
CA ARG A 80 8.48 1.73 5.83
C ARG A 80 9.57 0.67 5.70
N ALA A 81 9.40 -0.31 4.84
CA ALA A 81 10.42 -1.31 4.59
C ALA A 81 11.66 -0.65 3.96
N THR A 82 11.48 0.26 3.01
CA THR A 82 12.55 1.04 2.38
C THR A 82 13.29 1.90 3.41
N GLN A 83 12.56 2.61 4.29
CA GLN A 83 13.17 3.36 5.39
C GLN A 83 13.93 2.44 6.36
N THR A 84 13.40 1.26 6.66
CA THR A 84 14.05 0.29 7.55
C THR A 84 15.34 -0.24 6.93
N ALA A 85 15.30 -0.63 5.65
CA ALA A 85 16.47 -1.06 4.90
C ALA A 85 17.57 0.01 4.90
N THR A 86 17.19 1.27 4.64
CA THR A 86 18.10 2.42 4.69
C THR A 86 18.77 2.59 6.05
N ARG A 87 18.04 2.36 7.15
CA ARG A 87 18.59 2.45 8.52
C ARG A 87 19.51 1.28 8.84
N VAL A 88 19.12 0.05 8.48
CA VAL A 88 19.86 -1.19 8.80
C VAL A 88 21.16 -1.29 8.00
N LEU A 89 21.14 -0.96 6.71
CA LEU A 89 22.31 -1.06 5.82
C LEU A 89 23.24 0.16 5.95
N GLY A 90 22.73 1.26 6.53
CA GLY A 90 23.42 2.54 6.61
C GLY A 90 23.58 3.21 5.25
N ARG A 91 24.36 4.31 5.18
CA ARG A 91 24.64 5.04 3.93
C ARG A 91 25.69 4.35 3.03
N ARG A 92 25.76 3.02 3.05
CA ARG A 92 26.70 2.27 2.20
C ARG A 92 26.17 2.28 0.77
N LYS A 93 26.80 3.08 -0.08
CA LYS A 93 26.44 3.21 -1.49
C LYS A 93 26.56 1.85 -2.20
N GLY A 94 25.53 1.44 -2.95
CA GLY A 94 25.55 0.22 -3.76
C GLY A 94 25.16 -1.08 -3.04
N VAL A 95 24.53 -1.00 -1.86
CA VAL A 95 23.92 -2.19 -1.23
C VAL A 95 22.45 -2.22 -1.58
N GLU A 96 22.03 -3.28 -2.25
CA GLU A 96 20.63 -3.51 -2.61
C GLU A 96 19.74 -3.58 -1.34
N PRO A 97 18.60 -2.86 -1.30
CA PRO A 97 17.81 -2.66 -0.10
C PRO A 97 17.19 -3.96 0.46
N GLU A 98 16.91 -4.96 -0.37
CA GLU A 98 16.37 -6.26 0.04
C GLU A 98 17.32 -7.04 0.94
N ARG A 99 18.62 -6.73 0.91
CA ARG A 99 19.62 -7.36 1.79
C ARG A 99 19.42 -7.05 3.27
N ALA A 100 18.62 -6.04 3.60
CA ALA A 100 18.21 -5.76 4.98
C ALA A 100 17.32 -6.87 5.56
N PHE A 101 16.61 -7.62 4.71
CA PHE A 101 15.61 -8.61 5.10
C PHE A 101 16.11 -10.04 4.85
N ARG A 102 15.43 -11.01 5.46
CA ARG A 102 15.77 -12.45 5.38
C ARG A 102 14.55 -13.32 5.10
N GLY A 103 14.76 -14.44 4.42
CA GLY A 103 13.71 -15.40 4.06
C GLY A 103 12.55 -14.74 3.31
N GLU A 104 11.33 -15.19 3.59
CA GLU A 104 10.08 -14.68 3.01
C GLU A 104 9.92 -13.15 3.04
N ALA A 105 10.45 -12.47 4.07
CA ALA A 105 10.39 -11.01 4.16
C ALA A 105 11.21 -10.32 3.05
N ARG A 106 12.34 -10.92 2.66
CA ARG A 106 13.16 -10.43 1.54
C ARG A 106 12.39 -10.55 0.24
N ASP A 107 11.79 -11.72 0.00
CA ASP A 107 11.07 -12.00 -1.24
C ASP A 107 9.85 -11.08 -1.38
N ALA A 108 9.11 -10.85 -0.29
CA ALA A 108 8.02 -9.85 -0.26
C ALA A 108 8.52 -8.43 -0.53
N PHE A 109 9.64 -8.02 0.07
CA PHE A 109 10.19 -6.68 -0.17
C PHE A 109 10.61 -6.51 -1.63
N THR A 110 11.34 -7.48 -2.19
CA THR A 110 11.77 -7.46 -3.59
C THR A 110 10.54 -7.40 -4.51
N TRP A 111 9.54 -8.25 -4.27
CA TRP A 111 8.33 -8.26 -5.09
C TRP A 111 7.56 -6.93 -5.03
N LEU A 112 7.34 -6.40 -3.82
CA LEU A 112 6.69 -5.08 -3.64
C LEU A 112 7.51 -3.97 -4.28
N HIS A 113 8.83 -4.01 -4.16
CA HIS A 113 9.70 -3.01 -4.76
C HIS A 113 9.62 -3.04 -6.29
N CYS A 114 9.68 -4.23 -6.90
CA CYS A 114 9.52 -4.39 -8.35
C CYS A 114 8.15 -3.91 -8.83
N ILE A 115 7.05 -4.43 -8.28
CA ILE A 115 5.71 -4.08 -8.81
C ILE A 115 5.39 -2.59 -8.63
N LEU A 116 5.77 -1.98 -7.50
CA LEU A 116 5.49 -0.56 -7.24
C LEU A 116 6.39 0.39 -8.04
N THR A 117 7.53 -0.09 -8.55
CA THR A 117 8.42 0.68 -9.43
C THR A 117 8.07 0.51 -10.90
N GLU A 118 7.73 -0.71 -11.33
CA GLU A 118 7.41 -1.02 -12.73
C GLU A 118 5.98 -0.60 -13.11
N GLU A 119 5.00 -0.77 -12.21
CA GLU A 119 3.58 -0.41 -12.42
C GLU A 119 3.21 0.90 -11.71
N GLN A 120 4.14 1.87 -11.70
CA GLN A 120 3.99 3.11 -10.93
C GLN A 120 2.72 3.89 -11.28
N ASP A 121 2.45 4.11 -12.57
CA ASP A 121 1.28 4.88 -13.01
C ASP A 121 -0.02 4.20 -12.58
N PHE A 122 -0.08 2.88 -12.70
CA PHE A 122 -1.20 2.08 -12.23
C PHE A 122 -1.40 2.22 -10.72
N CYS A 123 -0.33 2.05 -9.95
CA CYS A 123 -0.36 2.14 -8.49
C CYS A 123 -0.81 3.54 -8.01
N LEU A 124 -0.32 4.60 -8.66
CA LEU A 124 -0.68 5.98 -8.31
C LEU A 124 -2.04 6.43 -8.91
N ALA A 125 -2.73 5.53 -9.61
CA ALA A 125 -3.94 5.81 -10.36
C ALA A 125 -3.78 7.03 -11.29
N GLU A 126 -2.63 7.12 -11.95
CA GLU A 126 -2.29 8.15 -12.94
C GLU A 126 -2.67 7.65 -14.33
N GLY A 127 -3.52 8.40 -15.01
CA GLY A 127 -4.10 8.01 -16.29
C GLY A 127 -5.63 7.97 -16.28
N CYS A 128 -6.17 7.52 -17.41
CA CYS A 128 -7.60 7.34 -17.60
C CYS A 128 -8.19 6.35 -16.57
N PRO A 129 -9.24 6.72 -15.81
CA PRO A 129 -9.84 5.84 -14.81
C PRO A 129 -10.27 4.49 -15.37
N ALA A 130 -10.83 4.47 -16.58
CA ALA A 130 -11.23 3.23 -17.24
C ALA A 130 -10.03 2.34 -17.59
N CYS A 131 -8.95 2.93 -18.11
CA CYS A 131 -7.73 2.18 -18.38
C CYS A 131 -7.10 1.61 -17.12
N ILE A 132 -7.07 2.36 -16.01
CA ILE A 132 -6.58 1.86 -14.71
C ILE A 132 -7.42 0.66 -14.24
N VAL A 133 -8.74 0.77 -14.32
CA VAL A 133 -9.65 -0.30 -13.92
C VAL A 133 -9.46 -1.54 -14.78
N SER A 134 -9.43 -1.43 -16.11
CA SER A 134 -9.16 -2.57 -17.00
C SER A 134 -7.75 -3.14 -16.82
N HIS A 135 -6.76 -2.30 -16.47
CA HIS A 135 -5.37 -2.73 -16.31
C HIS A 135 -5.18 -3.74 -15.18
N VAL A 136 -6.09 -3.77 -14.19
CA VAL A 136 -6.09 -4.79 -13.14
C VAL A 136 -6.03 -6.20 -13.74
N LEU A 137 -6.82 -6.46 -14.79
CA LEU A 137 -6.90 -7.77 -15.46
C LEU A 137 -5.90 -7.92 -16.62
N SER A 138 -4.99 -6.97 -16.82
CA SER A 138 -4.04 -7.03 -17.95
C SER A 138 -2.93 -8.08 -17.76
N SER A 139 -2.60 -8.41 -16.52
CA SER A 139 -1.46 -9.27 -16.18
C SER A 139 -1.67 -9.99 -14.85
N GLU A 140 -0.99 -11.11 -14.66
CA GLU A 140 -1.05 -11.84 -13.39
C GLU A 140 -0.53 -11.01 -12.20
N PRO A 141 0.58 -10.25 -12.33
CA PRO A 141 1.06 -9.43 -11.23
C PRO A 141 0.08 -8.35 -10.78
N THR A 142 -0.67 -7.72 -11.70
CA THR A 142 -1.66 -6.69 -11.36
C THR A 142 -2.89 -7.29 -10.68
N ILE A 143 -3.37 -8.45 -11.15
CA ILE A 143 -4.44 -9.19 -10.46
C ILE A 143 -3.98 -9.56 -9.06
N ARG A 144 -2.81 -10.20 -8.95
CA ARG A 144 -2.23 -10.63 -7.67
C ARG A 144 -2.02 -9.46 -6.72
N LEU A 145 -1.58 -8.29 -7.21
CA LEU A 145 -1.40 -7.10 -6.38
C LEU A 145 -2.72 -6.65 -5.73
N VAL A 146 -3.80 -6.54 -6.51
CA VAL A 146 -5.11 -6.14 -6.00
C VAL A 146 -5.69 -7.21 -5.08
N THR A 147 -5.56 -8.50 -5.42
CA THR A 147 -5.99 -9.62 -4.56
C THR A 147 -5.25 -9.62 -3.22
N VAL A 148 -3.92 -9.40 -3.22
CA VAL A 148 -3.12 -9.25 -1.98
C VAL A 148 -3.62 -8.08 -1.15
N ALA A 149 -3.93 -6.95 -1.78
CA ALA A 149 -4.46 -5.78 -1.09
C ALA A 149 -5.80 -6.10 -0.37
N CYS A 150 -6.71 -6.81 -1.04
CA CYS A 150 -7.95 -7.29 -0.42
C CYS A 150 -7.69 -8.21 0.78
N LEU A 151 -6.82 -9.21 0.61
CA LEU A 151 -6.49 -10.16 1.67
C LEU A 151 -5.84 -9.49 2.88
N LEU A 152 -5.05 -8.43 2.67
CA LEU A 152 -4.44 -7.70 3.76
C LEU A 152 -5.46 -6.87 4.55
N CYS A 153 -6.56 -6.41 3.94
CA CYS A 153 -7.62 -5.70 4.67
C CYS A 153 -8.22 -6.54 5.82
N ASP A 154 -8.31 -7.87 5.66
CA ASP A 154 -8.82 -8.81 6.67
C ASP A 154 -7.82 -9.19 7.76
N LEU A 155 -6.55 -8.89 7.56
CA LEU A 155 -5.46 -9.36 8.44
C LEU A 155 -5.03 -8.27 9.44
N LEU A 156 -5.58 -7.07 9.31
CA LEU A 156 -5.42 -5.94 10.22
C LEU A 156 -6.38 -5.95 11.43
N PRO A 157 -7.60 -6.53 11.38
CA PRO A 157 -8.54 -6.55 12.50
C PRO A 157 -8.24 -7.60 13.59
N GLU A 158 -7.60 -8.73 13.27
CA GLU A 158 -7.61 -9.93 14.13
C GLU A 158 -6.36 -10.12 15.01
N ALA A 159 -5.31 -9.34 14.78
CA ALA A 159 -4.36 -9.11 15.85
C ALA A 159 -5.06 -8.22 16.91
N GLU A 160 -4.93 -8.52 18.20
CA GLU A 160 -5.51 -7.74 19.31
C GLU A 160 -4.97 -6.30 19.36
N LEU A 161 -5.42 -5.46 18.42
CA LEU A 161 -4.84 -4.17 18.10
C LEU A 161 -5.75 -3.02 18.56
N CYS A 162 -5.93 -2.83 19.88
CA CYS A 162 -6.50 -1.59 20.40
C CYS A 162 -5.62 -0.38 19.99
N GLU A 163 -6.27 0.62 19.39
CA GLU A 163 -5.78 1.89 18.78
C GLU A 163 -5.63 1.94 17.25
N VAL A 164 -5.82 0.84 16.51
CA VAL A 164 -5.92 0.87 15.02
C VAL A 164 -7.32 1.28 14.55
N GLN A 165 -8.27 1.47 15.47
CA GLN A 165 -9.57 2.09 15.23
C GLN A 165 -9.51 3.54 14.69
N THR A 166 -8.33 4.14 14.54
CA THR A 166 -8.17 5.46 13.93
C THR A 166 -8.17 5.42 12.39
N MET A 167 -8.19 4.22 11.80
CA MET A 167 -8.32 4.01 10.37
C MET A 167 -9.52 3.14 10.08
N ASN A 168 -10.67 3.79 10.04
CA ASN A 168 -11.90 3.24 9.48
C ASN A 168 -11.75 3.10 7.95
N LEU A 169 -10.72 2.42 7.43
CA LEU A 169 -10.81 1.96 6.04
C LEU A 169 -11.99 0.99 5.97
N PRO A 170 -12.86 1.11 4.96
CA PRO A 170 -14.02 0.24 4.87
C PRO A 170 -13.57 -1.20 4.67
N ASN A 171 -14.38 -2.13 5.15
CA ASN A 171 -14.19 -3.54 4.86
C ASN A 171 -14.35 -3.73 3.34
N PHE A 172 -13.29 -4.17 2.67
CA PHE A 172 -13.26 -4.45 1.24
C PHE A 172 -13.31 -5.95 0.92
N VAL A 173 -13.77 -6.80 1.85
CA VAL A 173 -13.97 -8.25 1.62
C VAL A 173 -14.79 -8.50 0.37
N PHE A 174 -15.84 -7.70 0.16
CA PHE A 174 -16.68 -7.79 -1.03
C PHE A 174 -15.88 -7.65 -2.33
N TRP A 175 -14.76 -6.92 -2.32
CA TRP A 175 -13.93 -6.73 -3.50
C TRP A 175 -13.15 -7.99 -3.87
N LEU A 176 -12.87 -8.89 -2.93
CA LEU A 176 -12.23 -10.17 -3.23
C LEU A 176 -13.16 -11.05 -4.09
N GLU A 177 -14.45 -11.10 -3.74
CA GLU A 177 -15.49 -11.79 -4.53
C GLU A 177 -15.65 -11.13 -5.91
N THR A 178 -15.65 -9.80 -5.96
CA THR A 178 -15.66 -9.03 -7.21
C THR A 178 -14.45 -9.35 -8.09
N MET A 179 -13.26 -9.52 -7.50
CA MET A 179 -12.04 -9.90 -8.22
C MET A 179 -12.13 -11.33 -8.76
N GLU A 180 -12.60 -12.29 -7.96
CA GLU A 180 -12.79 -13.67 -8.40
C GLU A 180 -13.71 -13.72 -9.62
N LYS A 181 -14.90 -13.11 -9.51
CA LYS A 181 -15.86 -13.09 -10.61
C LYS A 181 -15.27 -12.44 -11.86
N ALA A 182 -14.62 -11.29 -11.72
CA ALA A 182 -14.03 -10.58 -12.85
C ALA A 182 -12.93 -11.41 -13.55
N VAL A 183 -12.11 -12.16 -12.82
CA VAL A 183 -11.10 -13.06 -13.40
C VAL A 183 -11.75 -14.26 -14.09
N CYS A 184 -12.75 -14.86 -13.45
CA CYS A 184 -13.47 -16.01 -14.00
C CYS A 184 -14.25 -15.68 -15.28
N ASP A 185 -14.81 -14.48 -15.37
CA ASP A 185 -15.59 -14.01 -16.52
C ASP A 185 -14.69 -13.42 -17.63
N ASP A 186 -13.41 -13.18 -17.34
CA ASP A 186 -12.48 -12.56 -18.30
C ASP A 186 -12.06 -13.56 -19.42
N PRO A 187 -12.13 -13.19 -20.71
CA PRO A 187 -11.78 -14.07 -21.81
C PRO A 187 -10.32 -14.54 -21.86
N LEU A 188 -9.39 -13.78 -21.28
CA LEU A 188 -7.96 -14.12 -21.24
C LEU A 188 -7.64 -15.06 -20.08
N TRP A 189 -8.27 -14.86 -18.93
CA TRP A 189 -7.99 -15.64 -17.71
C TRP A 189 -8.94 -16.83 -17.58
N GLY A 190 -10.23 -16.60 -17.36
CA GLY A 190 -11.18 -17.66 -17.08
C GLY A 190 -11.04 -18.29 -15.69
N ASP A 191 -12.00 -19.16 -15.37
CA ASP A 191 -12.19 -19.81 -14.07
C ASP A 191 -10.99 -20.66 -13.59
N LEU A 192 -10.28 -21.31 -14.51
CA LEU A 192 -9.15 -22.18 -14.17
C LEU A 192 -7.93 -21.45 -13.59
N PHE A 193 -7.82 -20.14 -13.79
CA PHE A 193 -6.65 -19.37 -13.36
C PHE A 193 -6.78 -18.81 -11.95
N TRP A 194 -8.01 -18.52 -11.50
CA TRP A 194 -8.25 -17.92 -10.19
C TRP A 194 -7.64 -18.72 -9.03
N PRO A 195 -7.79 -20.05 -8.92
CA PRO A 195 -7.23 -20.80 -7.79
C PRO A 195 -5.71 -20.66 -7.65
N ALA A 196 -4.99 -20.63 -8.77
CA ALA A 196 -3.54 -20.47 -8.78
C ALA A 196 -3.11 -19.05 -8.40
N ILE A 197 -3.82 -18.03 -8.90
CA ILE A 197 -3.56 -16.63 -8.59
C ILE A 197 -3.88 -16.34 -7.12
N GLU A 198 -5.04 -16.80 -6.64
CA GLU A 198 -5.48 -16.64 -5.26
C GLU A 198 -4.52 -17.32 -4.29
N HIS A 199 -4.05 -18.53 -4.59
CA HIS A 199 -3.02 -19.19 -3.79
C HIS A 199 -1.72 -18.38 -3.73
N ARG A 200 -1.22 -17.88 -4.86
CA ARG A 200 -0.01 -17.03 -4.89
C ARG A 200 -0.22 -15.71 -4.11
N ALA A 201 -1.40 -15.12 -4.19
CA ALA A 201 -1.76 -13.93 -3.41
C ALA A 201 -1.81 -14.22 -1.91
N LYS A 202 -2.39 -15.36 -1.50
CA LYS A 202 -2.38 -15.83 -0.11
C LYS A 202 -0.95 -16.00 0.42
N CYS A 203 -0.09 -16.70 -0.33
CA CYS A 203 1.33 -16.84 0.03
C CYS A 203 2.01 -15.47 0.19
N LEU A 204 1.87 -14.59 -0.80
CA LEU A 204 2.49 -13.27 -0.77
C LEU A 204 1.97 -12.41 0.39
N SER A 205 0.68 -12.48 0.74
CA SER A 205 0.15 -11.76 1.91
C SER A 205 0.80 -12.22 3.22
N LEU A 206 1.11 -13.52 3.35
CA LEU A 206 1.89 -14.06 4.49
C LEU A 206 3.34 -13.56 4.48
N GLN A 207 3.98 -13.51 3.31
CA GLN A 207 5.34 -12.98 3.17
C GLN A 207 5.41 -11.49 3.55
N ILE A 208 4.42 -10.70 3.16
CA ILE A 208 4.29 -9.28 3.53
C ILE A 208 4.13 -9.13 5.05
N LYS A 209 3.40 -10.02 5.72
CA LYS A 209 3.37 -10.05 7.20
C LYS A 209 4.74 -10.27 7.80
N HIS A 210 5.52 -11.22 7.27
CA HIS A 210 6.90 -11.43 7.72
C HIS A 210 7.78 -10.19 7.52
N LEU A 211 7.61 -9.47 6.42
CA LEU A 211 8.28 -8.19 6.17
C LEU A 211 7.92 -7.13 7.22
N ILE A 212 6.62 -6.98 7.53
CA ILE A 212 6.14 -6.06 8.56
C ILE A 212 6.75 -6.42 9.92
N ILE A 213 6.74 -7.71 10.29
CA ILE A 213 7.32 -8.19 11.55
C ILE A 213 8.83 -7.86 11.63
N GLN A 214 9.62 -8.19 10.62
CA GLN A 214 11.06 -7.87 10.63
C GLN A 214 11.31 -6.37 10.73
N CYS A 215 10.53 -5.57 10.01
CA CYS A 215 10.64 -4.13 10.09
C CYS A 215 10.27 -3.58 11.49
N VAL A 216 9.44 -4.29 12.28
CA VAL A 216 9.16 -3.98 13.70
C VAL A 216 10.35 -4.35 14.59
N GLU A 217 10.90 -5.53 14.41
CA GLU A 217 12.05 -6.03 15.18
C GLU A 217 13.28 -5.13 15.03
N PHE A 218 13.53 -4.59 13.83
CA PHE A 218 14.62 -3.65 13.62
C PHE A 218 14.45 -2.32 14.37
N ARG A 219 13.20 -1.88 14.64
CA ARG A 219 12.96 -0.67 15.44
C ARG A 219 13.22 -0.91 16.92
N THR A 220 12.73 -2.03 17.46
CA THR A 220 12.90 -2.34 18.89
C THR A 220 14.35 -2.64 19.24
N GLY A 221 15.11 -3.29 18.34
CA GLY A 221 16.54 -3.51 18.51
C GLY A 221 17.38 -2.23 18.48
N ALA A 222 17.02 -1.25 17.64
CA ALA A 222 17.72 0.02 17.55
C ALA A 222 17.50 0.91 18.80
N ASP A 223 16.32 0.84 19.44
CA ASP A 223 16.05 1.59 20.68
C ASP A 223 16.83 1.07 21.90
N LEU A 224 17.29 -0.19 21.88
CA LEU A 224 18.14 -0.78 22.92
C LEU A 224 19.63 -0.43 22.77
N GLN A 225 20.03 0.12 21.61
CA GLN A 225 21.41 0.54 21.33
C GLN A 225 21.55 2.06 21.29
N LYS A 226 21.15 2.77 22.35
CA LYS A 226 21.57 4.17 22.55
C LYS A 226 22.92 4.21 23.29
N PRO A 227 24.04 4.62 22.65
CA PRO A 227 25.16 5.15 23.41
C PRO A 227 24.78 6.55 23.91
N SER A 228 24.87 6.74 25.22
CA SER A 228 24.77 8.05 25.86
C SER A 228 25.96 8.92 25.46
N ILE A 229 25.77 9.88 24.54
CA ILE A 229 26.66 11.04 24.38
C ILE A 229 25.80 12.28 24.07
N LYS A 230 26.02 13.35 24.86
CA LYS A 230 25.35 14.66 24.85
C LYS A 230 25.69 15.51 23.61
N PRO A 231 24.93 16.59 23.32
CA PRO A 231 24.73 17.10 21.97
C PRO A 231 25.68 18.24 21.61
N SER A 232 26.10 18.30 20.35
CA SER A 232 26.53 19.55 19.71
C SER A 232 26.41 19.46 18.19
N CYS A 233 26.05 20.59 17.61
CA CYS A 233 25.88 20.89 16.18
C CYS A 233 24.60 20.37 15.52
N ALA A 234 23.58 21.23 15.57
CA ALA A 234 22.43 21.25 14.68
C ALA A 234 22.90 21.40 13.22
N VAL A 235 22.72 20.33 12.44
CA VAL A 235 22.55 20.43 10.99
C VAL A 235 21.21 19.78 10.68
N THR A 236 20.21 20.61 10.41
CA THR A 236 18.90 20.19 9.92
C THR A 236 19.05 19.62 8.51
N MET A 237 19.41 18.34 8.41
CA MET A 237 19.26 17.56 7.19
C MET A 237 17.87 16.95 7.20
N ARG A 238 16.99 17.49 6.35
CA ARG A 238 15.68 16.89 6.07
C ARG A 238 15.91 15.47 5.55
N PRO A 239 15.13 14.47 5.98
CA PRO A 239 15.18 13.16 5.37
C PRO A 239 14.77 13.31 3.90
N ASP A 240 15.57 12.74 3.01
CA ASP A 240 15.34 12.70 1.57
C ASP A 240 14.09 11.83 1.34
N LYS A 241 12.93 12.48 1.42
CA LYS A 241 11.62 11.88 1.25
C LYS A 241 11.34 11.84 -0.24
N ARG A 242 11.74 10.77 -0.90
CA ARG A 242 11.18 10.19 -2.14
C ARG A 242 12.11 9.08 -2.63
N ALA A 243 11.69 7.83 -2.53
CA ALA A 243 12.26 6.76 -3.35
C ALA A 243 11.84 6.88 -4.84
N TYR A 244 10.90 7.77 -5.16
CA TYR A 244 10.30 7.93 -6.49
C TYR A 244 10.46 9.33 -7.08
N CYS A 245 11.61 9.95 -6.91
CA CYS A 245 11.93 11.17 -7.65
C CYS A 245 13.37 11.07 -8.15
N MET A 246 13.51 10.87 -9.45
CA MET A 246 14.78 10.96 -10.16
C MET A 246 15.56 12.19 -9.67
N HIS A 247 16.78 11.96 -9.19
CA HIS A 247 17.71 13.00 -8.78
C HIS A 247 18.12 13.82 -10.02
N VAL A 248 17.54 15.02 -10.18
CA VAL A 248 18.10 16.04 -11.07
C VAL A 248 19.09 16.85 -10.24
N GLN A 249 20.34 16.90 -10.71
CA GLN A 249 21.45 17.58 -10.04
C GLN A 249 21.12 19.05 -9.71
N ASN A 250 21.73 19.49 -8.60
CA ASN A 250 21.58 20.77 -7.93
C ASN A 250 21.75 22.01 -8.84
N ILE A 251 20.66 22.43 -9.48
CA ILE A 251 20.45 23.83 -9.86
C ILE A 251 19.35 24.34 -8.91
N PRO A 252 19.55 25.45 -8.18
CA PRO A 252 18.51 26.02 -7.33
C PRO A 252 17.40 26.62 -8.20
N VAL A 253 16.49 25.78 -8.66
CA VAL A 253 15.29 26.18 -9.39
C VAL A 253 14.18 26.36 -8.36
N GLN A 254 13.56 27.54 -8.31
CA GLN A 254 12.36 27.71 -7.50
C GLN A 254 11.26 26.77 -8.02
N PRO A 255 10.65 25.94 -7.15
CA PRO A 255 9.61 25.02 -7.58
C PRO A 255 8.43 25.83 -8.12
N SER A 256 7.98 25.46 -9.32
CA SER A 256 6.80 26.06 -9.97
C SER A 256 5.56 25.90 -9.09
N ALA A 257 4.51 26.68 -9.35
CA ALA A 257 3.24 26.54 -8.65
C ALA A 257 2.67 25.11 -8.74
N LEU A 258 2.87 24.45 -9.89
CA LEU A 258 2.52 23.05 -10.12
C LEU A 258 3.38 22.11 -9.27
N ALA A 259 4.71 22.30 -9.26
CA ALA A 259 5.62 21.48 -8.45
C ALA A 259 5.35 21.62 -6.94
N ARG A 260 4.97 22.82 -6.48
CA ARG A 260 4.54 23.05 -5.09
C ARG A 260 3.24 22.32 -4.77
N ARG A 261 2.27 22.34 -5.70
CA ARG A 261 1.01 21.57 -5.56
C ARG A 261 1.26 20.07 -5.55
N GLN A 262 2.11 19.56 -6.45
CA GLN A 262 2.52 18.15 -6.47
C GLN A 262 3.23 17.74 -5.18
N LEU A 263 4.11 18.59 -4.65
CA LEU A 263 4.76 18.35 -3.35
C LEU A 263 3.74 18.31 -2.21
N HIS A 264 2.77 19.23 -2.20
CA HIS A 264 1.68 19.22 -1.23
C HIS A 264 0.83 17.95 -1.33
N MET A 265 0.46 17.54 -2.54
CA MET A 265 -0.28 16.29 -2.78
C MET A 265 0.50 15.08 -2.25
N VAL A 266 1.80 14.99 -2.56
CA VAL A 266 2.65 13.90 -2.04
C VAL A 266 2.75 13.91 -0.51
N LEU A 267 2.79 15.09 0.12
CA LEU A 267 2.78 15.20 1.58
C LEU A 267 1.44 14.76 2.19
N GLU A 268 0.32 15.13 1.58
CA GLU A 268 -1.01 14.64 1.97
C GLU A 268 -1.11 13.11 1.78
N GLU A 269 -0.48 12.55 0.75
CA GLU A 269 -0.39 11.10 0.46
C GLU A 269 0.33 10.40 1.60
N GLN A 270 1.48 10.94 1.99
CA GLN A 270 2.26 10.44 3.09
C GLN A 270 1.56 10.63 4.44
N GLU A 271 0.77 11.69 4.64
CA GLU A 271 0.03 11.90 5.89
C GLU A 271 -1.12 10.90 6.06
N LEU A 272 -1.87 10.66 4.98
CA LEU A 272 -2.89 9.62 4.94
C LEU A 272 -2.25 8.24 5.15
N ALA A 273 -1.15 7.92 4.47
CA ALA A 273 -0.44 6.66 4.61
C ALA A 273 0.20 6.49 6.02
N SER A 274 0.82 7.54 6.56
CA SER A 274 1.49 7.56 7.87
C SER A 274 0.51 7.38 9.03
N THR A 275 -0.67 7.99 8.96
CA THR A 275 -1.72 7.81 9.98
C THR A 275 -2.25 6.37 10.01
N VAL A 276 -2.25 5.65 8.87
CA VAL A 276 -2.61 4.22 8.78
C VAL A 276 -1.69 3.38 9.65
N LEU A 277 -0.39 3.66 9.56
CA LEU A 277 0.58 2.72 10.07
C LEU A 277 1.23 3.12 11.39
N VAL A 278 1.18 4.38 11.87
CA VAL A 278 1.69 4.69 13.24
C VAL A 278 0.88 3.93 14.30
N SER A 279 -0.44 3.84 14.13
CA SER A 279 -1.32 3.06 15.00
C SER A 279 -1.15 1.55 14.81
N TYR A 280 -1.12 1.06 13.56
CA TYR A 280 -0.92 -0.37 13.24
C TYR A 280 0.40 -0.93 13.78
N TRP A 281 1.48 -0.18 13.62
CA TRP A 281 2.82 -0.59 14.04
C TRP A 281 3.00 -0.55 15.54
N GLY A 282 2.52 0.50 16.21
CA GLY A 282 2.54 0.57 17.67
C GLY A 282 1.78 -0.60 18.28
N SER A 283 0.70 -1.01 17.61
CA SER A 283 -0.15 -2.10 18.07
C SER A 283 0.47 -3.48 17.86
N MET A 284 1.10 -3.75 16.70
CA MET A 284 1.85 -5.00 16.48
C MET A 284 3.06 -5.13 17.41
N CYS A 285 3.77 -4.03 17.69
CA CYS A 285 4.86 -4.01 18.67
C CYS A 285 4.37 -4.39 20.09
N ARG A 286 3.14 -4.02 20.45
CA ARG A 286 2.54 -4.34 21.75
C ARG A 286 2.09 -5.80 21.83
N ALA A 287 1.52 -6.35 20.76
CA ALA A 287 1.11 -7.76 20.70
C ALA A 287 2.30 -8.73 20.72
N ASP A 288 3.39 -8.40 20.03
CA ASP A 288 4.64 -9.18 20.06
C ASP A 288 5.32 -9.13 21.44
N ARG A 289 5.39 -7.94 22.08
CA ARG A 289 5.87 -7.84 23.47
C ARG A 289 5.02 -8.64 24.46
N ARG A 290 3.69 -8.65 24.32
CA ARG A 290 2.80 -9.47 25.17
C ARG A 290 3.04 -10.96 24.96
N ARG A 291 3.13 -11.43 23.71
CA ARG A 291 3.44 -12.83 23.40
C ARG A 291 4.80 -13.27 23.95
N LYS A 292 5.83 -12.44 23.75
CA LYS A 292 7.15 -12.68 24.33
C LYS A 292 7.10 -12.70 25.86
N MET A 293 6.36 -11.78 26.49
CA MET A 293 6.19 -11.73 27.95
C MET A 293 5.46 -12.97 28.50
N ILE A 294 4.38 -13.42 27.86
CA ILE A 294 3.65 -14.65 28.24
C ILE A 294 4.57 -15.87 28.11
N SER A 295 5.27 -16.01 26.98
CA SER A 295 6.24 -17.10 26.78
C SER A 295 7.45 -17.06 27.74
N SER A 296 7.78 -15.88 28.28
CA SER A 296 8.85 -15.71 29.27
C SER A 296 8.39 -16.10 30.68
N ILE A 297 7.12 -15.83 30.99
CA ILE A 297 6.47 -16.23 32.24
C ILE A 297 6.34 -17.76 32.28
N ASP A 298 5.88 -18.38 31.20
CA ASP A 298 5.77 -19.85 31.12
C ASP A 298 7.15 -20.54 31.27
N ARG A 299 8.21 -19.98 30.67
CA ARG A 299 9.59 -20.49 30.86
C ARG A 299 10.16 -20.26 32.26
N ALA A 300 9.68 -19.25 33.00
CA ALA A 300 10.09 -19.01 34.39
C ALA A 300 9.40 -19.97 35.39
N TYR A 301 8.25 -20.53 35.02
CA TYR A 301 7.57 -21.57 35.77
C TYR A 301 8.10 -22.99 35.49
N GLU A 302 8.94 -23.16 34.46
CA GLU A 302 9.55 -24.44 34.08
C GLU A 302 10.98 -24.65 34.61
N THR A 303 11.58 -23.70 35.32
CA THR A 303 12.89 -23.94 35.98
C THR A 303 12.68 -24.68 37.31
N PRO A 304 13.09 -25.97 37.43
CA PRO A 304 13.08 -26.64 38.72
C PRO A 304 14.23 -26.06 39.54
N THR A 305 13.93 -25.52 40.71
CA THR A 305 14.93 -25.36 41.78
C THR A 305 15.51 -26.74 42.09
N THR A 306 16.74 -26.97 41.64
CA THR A 306 17.67 -27.96 42.20
C THR A 306 18.69 -27.24 43.05
#